data_AF-A0A151QLD4-F1
#
_entry.id   AF-A0A151QLD4-F1
#
_cell.length_a   1.000
_cell.length_b   1.000
_cell.length_c   1.000
_cell.angle_alpha   90.00
_cell.angle_beta   90.00
_cell.angle_gamma   90.00
#
_symmetry.space_group_name_H-M   'P 1'
#
loop_
_entity.id
_entity.type
_entity.pdbx_description
1 polymer ?
#
loop_
_entity_poly.entity_id
_entity_poly.type
_entity_poly.pdbx_seq_one_letter_code
_entity_poly.pdbx_strand_id
1 'polypeptide(L)'
;MVIKHYSMNAHQTFVVVKSGLKVLFVQCPNSNKGCPWKLRATMSNKYNNKWVIKKWDGRYTCMNAMLSQDHNKLDSEFNLFLHIRKAWKEKQKAISRVFGDWEDSYDLLPRWLDRMLDCCLGSTYRLETTNYVSNNVVETHFRKCRRVFWTLKPTFDSFNYIKPIKQIDGTFLYGKYRDTLLISTTQDDGKLVEKIGLILISLQAPP
;
A
#
# COMPACT_ATOMS: atom_id res chain seq x y z
N MET A 1 -14.81 -5.81 14.39
CA MET A 1 -14.77 -5.68 15.87
C MET A 1 -13.51 -6.35 16.45
N VAL A 2 -12.73 -5.66 17.27
CA VAL A 2 -11.37 -6.07 17.75
C VAL A 2 -11.36 -7.46 18.41
N ILE A 3 -12.38 -7.79 19.22
CA ILE A 3 -12.48 -9.09 19.91
C ILE A 3 -12.65 -10.25 18.92
N LYS A 4 -13.40 -10.05 17.81
CA LYS A 4 -13.54 -11.07 16.75
C LYS A 4 -12.18 -11.37 16.13
N HIS A 5 -11.43 -10.33 15.77
CA HIS A 5 -10.10 -10.46 15.16
C HIS A 5 -9.09 -11.15 16.11
N TYR A 6 -9.05 -10.76 17.38
CA TYR A 6 -8.21 -11.42 18.39
C TYR A 6 -8.54 -12.91 18.52
N SER A 7 -9.83 -13.24 18.62
CA SER A 7 -10.29 -14.61 18.81
C SER A 7 -9.93 -15.50 17.60
N MET A 8 -9.98 -14.97 16.39
CA MET A 8 -9.54 -15.68 15.18
C MET A 8 -8.03 -15.97 15.20
N ASN A 9 -7.20 -14.98 15.53
CA ASN A 9 -5.74 -15.15 15.60
C ASN A 9 -5.31 -16.08 16.74
N ALA A 10 -6.03 -16.07 17.85
CA ALA A 10 -5.76 -16.94 18.99
C ALA A 10 -6.39 -18.34 18.84
N HIS A 11 -7.09 -18.61 17.73
CA HIS A 11 -7.89 -19.82 17.54
C HIS A 11 -8.81 -20.10 18.74
N GLN A 12 -9.58 -19.10 19.17
CA GLN A 12 -10.53 -19.16 20.29
C GLN A 12 -11.94 -18.90 19.78
N THR A 13 -12.92 -19.67 20.28
CA THR A 13 -14.34 -19.40 20.02
C THR A 13 -15.00 -18.76 21.23
N PHE A 14 -15.95 -17.85 21.00
CA PHE A 14 -16.71 -17.20 22.08
C PHE A 14 -18.19 -17.05 21.73
N VAL A 15 -19.00 -16.95 22.76
CA VAL A 15 -20.41 -16.55 22.71
C VAL A 15 -20.59 -15.18 23.36
N VAL A 16 -21.47 -14.38 22.78
CA VAL A 16 -21.86 -13.09 23.36
C VAL A 16 -22.97 -13.37 24.36
N VAL A 17 -22.72 -13.10 25.64
CA VAL A 17 -23.69 -13.32 26.72
C VAL A 17 -24.49 -12.05 26.97
N LYS A 18 -23.84 -10.88 26.87
CA LYS A 18 -24.49 -9.58 27.00
C LYS A 18 -23.88 -8.61 26.01
N SER A 19 -24.71 -7.96 25.21
CA SER A 19 -24.32 -6.87 24.31
C SER A 19 -25.30 -5.71 24.47
N GLY A 20 -24.77 -4.51 24.62
CA GLY A 20 -25.56 -3.29 24.69
C GLY A 20 -24.65 -2.07 24.55
N LEU A 21 -25.23 -0.87 24.54
CA LEU A 21 -24.51 0.37 24.26
C LEU A 21 -23.33 0.66 25.21
N LYS A 22 -23.35 0.13 26.44
CA LYS A 22 -22.33 0.38 27.47
C LYS A 22 -21.57 -0.86 27.93
N VAL A 23 -21.99 -2.06 27.56
CA VAL A 23 -21.43 -3.32 28.08
C VAL A 23 -21.39 -4.39 27.00
N LEU A 24 -20.25 -5.05 26.91
CA LEU A 24 -20.04 -6.26 26.12
C LEU A 24 -19.43 -7.32 27.03
N PHE A 25 -20.11 -8.45 27.14
CA PHE A 25 -19.65 -9.61 27.91
C PHE A 25 -19.66 -10.85 27.02
N VAL A 26 -18.49 -11.46 26.87
CA VAL A 26 -18.27 -12.66 26.06
C VAL A 26 -17.60 -13.74 26.90
N GLN A 27 -17.88 -15.00 26.60
CA GLN A 27 -17.26 -16.15 27.27
C GLN A 27 -17.07 -17.32 26.32
N CYS A 28 -16.29 -18.31 26.74
CA CYS A 28 -16.11 -19.56 26.00
C CYS A 28 -17.45 -20.31 25.92
N PRO A 29 -17.81 -20.92 24.77
CA PRO A 29 -19.01 -21.76 24.66
C PRO A 29 -19.03 -22.89 25.70
N ASN A 30 -17.86 -23.43 26.03
CA ASN A 30 -17.67 -24.49 27.02
C ASN A 30 -17.41 -23.94 28.44
N SER A 31 -17.79 -22.70 28.75
CA SER A 31 -17.61 -22.15 30.10
C SER A 31 -18.38 -22.95 31.15
N ASN A 32 -19.55 -23.48 30.80
CA ASN A 32 -20.33 -24.38 31.67
C ASN A 32 -19.64 -25.75 31.89
N LYS A 33 -18.71 -26.13 31.00
CA LYS A 33 -17.90 -27.36 31.11
C LYS A 33 -16.55 -27.12 31.80
N GLY A 34 -16.41 -26.00 32.52
CA GLY A 34 -15.21 -25.67 33.31
C GLY A 34 -14.18 -24.80 32.60
N CYS A 35 -14.45 -24.26 31.40
CA CYS A 35 -13.53 -23.30 30.79
C CYS A 35 -13.60 -21.94 31.52
N PRO A 36 -12.49 -21.46 32.10
CA PRO A 36 -12.50 -20.24 32.91
C PRO A 36 -12.49 -18.96 32.06
N TRP A 37 -12.34 -19.08 30.73
CA TRP A 37 -12.16 -17.92 29.84
C TRP A 37 -13.42 -17.05 29.69
N LYS A 38 -13.30 -15.78 30.10
CA LYS A 38 -14.36 -14.76 30.02
C LYS A 38 -13.75 -13.38 29.79
N LEU A 39 -14.43 -12.53 29.02
CA LEU A 39 -14.02 -11.14 28.79
C LEU A 39 -15.20 -10.19 28.95
N ARG A 40 -15.01 -9.13 29.73
CA ARG A 40 -15.97 -8.04 29.90
C ARG A 40 -15.33 -6.71 29.50
N ALA A 41 -15.94 -6.06 28.52
CA ALA A 41 -15.64 -4.69 28.14
C ALA A 41 -16.82 -3.76 28.50
N THR A 42 -16.51 -2.56 28.94
CA THR A 42 -17.51 -1.54 29.27
C THR A 42 -17.11 -0.19 28.72
N MET A 43 -18.08 0.62 28.32
CA MET A 43 -17.84 2.00 27.94
C MET A 43 -17.56 2.83 29.20
N SER A 44 -16.40 3.50 29.22
CA SER A 44 -15.94 4.23 30.40
C SER A 44 -16.07 5.73 30.20
N ASN A 45 -16.92 6.37 30.99
CA ASN A 45 -17.07 7.83 30.99
C ASN A 45 -15.75 8.54 31.36
N LYS A 46 -14.93 7.91 32.21
CA LYS A 46 -13.60 8.42 32.61
C LYS A 46 -12.61 8.53 31.45
N TYR A 47 -12.78 7.76 30.37
CA TYR A 47 -11.87 7.72 29.23
C TYR A 47 -12.57 8.19 27.96
N ASN A 48 -13.28 9.32 28.05
CA ASN A 48 -13.98 9.95 26.93
C ASN A 48 -14.90 8.98 26.17
N ASN A 49 -15.71 8.22 26.92
CA ASN A 49 -16.63 7.21 26.40
C ASN A 49 -15.97 6.12 25.53
N LYS A 50 -14.69 5.83 25.73
CA LYS A 50 -14.02 4.70 25.06
C LYS A 50 -14.37 3.36 25.72
N TRP A 51 -14.35 2.30 24.92
CA TRP A 51 -14.48 0.93 25.40
C TRP A 51 -13.21 0.48 26.12
N VAL A 52 -13.36 -0.01 27.34
CA VAL A 52 -12.26 -0.51 28.17
C VAL A 52 -12.55 -1.93 28.60
N ILE A 53 -11.56 -2.82 28.45
CA ILE A 53 -11.64 -4.18 28.98
C ILE A 53 -11.49 -4.08 30.50
N LYS A 54 -12.57 -4.40 31.23
CA LYS A 54 -12.61 -4.37 32.70
C LYS A 54 -12.24 -5.70 33.32
N LYS A 55 -12.52 -6.80 32.62
CA LYS A 55 -12.26 -8.15 33.11
C LYS A 55 -11.78 -9.05 31.99
N TRP A 56 -10.68 -9.75 32.25
CA TRP A 56 -10.11 -10.78 31.41
C TRP A 56 -9.77 -11.95 32.31
N ASP A 57 -10.66 -12.94 32.36
CA ASP A 57 -10.52 -14.09 33.26
C ASP A 57 -10.05 -15.31 32.49
N GLY A 58 -9.17 -16.11 33.12
CA GLY A 58 -8.89 -17.50 32.77
C GLY A 58 -8.08 -17.71 31.50
N ARG A 59 -7.28 -18.79 31.50
CA ARG A 59 -6.69 -19.31 30.24
C ARG A 59 -7.79 -20.03 29.44
N TYR A 60 -7.72 -19.92 28.12
CA TYR A 60 -8.59 -20.68 27.25
C TYR A 60 -8.11 -22.14 27.23
N THR A 61 -8.86 -23.04 27.87
CA THR A 61 -8.48 -24.45 28.07
C THR A 61 -9.09 -25.40 27.04
N CYS A 62 -10.04 -24.94 26.23
CA CYS A 62 -10.69 -25.80 25.24
C CYS A 62 -9.85 -25.89 23.97
N MET A 63 -9.56 -27.11 23.52
CA MET A 63 -9.10 -27.34 22.16
C MET A 63 -10.28 -27.18 21.20
N ASN A 64 -10.13 -26.30 20.22
CA ASN A 64 -11.11 -26.12 19.15
C ASN A 64 -11.09 -27.34 18.23
N ALA A 65 -11.87 -28.37 18.56
CA ALA A 65 -12.04 -29.55 17.71
C ALA A 65 -12.92 -29.30 16.46
N MET A 66 -13.39 -28.06 16.25
CA MET A 66 -14.32 -27.73 15.17
C MET A 66 -13.91 -26.40 14.54
N LEU A 67 -12.96 -26.46 13.60
CA LEU A 67 -13.00 -25.56 12.43
C LEU A 67 -14.20 -26.00 11.58
N SER A 68 -15.41 -25.76 12.09
CA SER A 68 -16.61 -25.84 11.26
C SER A 68 -16.41 -24.85 10.12
N GLN A 69 -16.49 -25.36 8.89
CA GLN A 69 -16.37 -24.57 7.66
C GLN A 69 -17.48 -23.51 7.52
N ASP A 70 -18.48 -23.52 8.41
CA ASP A 70 -19.61 -22.61 8.39
C ASP A 70 -19.62 -21.73 9.66
N HIS A 71 -18.72 -20.75 9.71
CA HIS A 71 -18.81 -19.70 10.72
C HIS A 71 -19.91 -18.69 10.35
N ASN A 72 -21.14 -18.94 10.82
CA ASN A 72 -22.28 -17.99 10.82
C ASN A 72 -22.04 -16.67 11.63
N LYS A 73 -20.79 -16.34 11.97
CA LYS A 73 -20.37 -15.13 12.70
C LYS A 73 -19.40 -14.24 11.90
N LEU A 74 -19.01 -14.66 10.70
CA LEU A 74 -18.34 -13.82 9.72
C LEU A 74 -19.43 -12.91 9.12
N ASP A 75 -19.49 -11.66 9.56
CA ASP A 75 -20.38 -10.67 8.94
C ASP A 75 -20.05 -10.63 7.44
N SER A 76 -21.09 -10.59 6.58
CA SER A 76 -20.96 -10.58 5.12
C SER A 76 -19.97 -9.52 4.61
N GLU A 77 -19.89 -8.38 5.32
CA GLU A 77 -18.94 -7.29 5.09
C GLU A 77 -17.47 -7.70 5.21
N PHE A 78 -17.14 -8.56 6.18
CA PHE A 78 -15.77 -9.06 6.36
C PHE A 78 -15.38 -10.07 5.27
N ASN A 79 -16.33 -10.91 4.86
CA ASN A 79 -16.13 -11.83 3.74
C ASN A 79 -15.94 -11.07 2.42
N LEU A 80 -16.71 -9.99 2.20
CA LEU A 80 -16.55 -9.10 1.06
C LEU A 80 -15.17 -8.44 1.07
N PHE A 81 -14.71 -7.92 2.21
CA PHE A 81 -13.37 -7.35 2.34
C PHE A 81 -12.25 -8.36 2.00
N LEU A 82 -12.36 -9.60 2.50
CA LEU A 82 -11.40 -10.65 2.16
C LEU A 82 -11.43 -11.01 0.67
N HIS A 83 -12.62 -11.05 0.06
CA HIS A 83 -12.79 -11.35 -1.36
C HIS A 83 -12.20 -10.23 -2.24
N ILE A 84 -12.49 -8.97 -1.92
CA ILE A 84 -11.90 -7.80 -2.59
C ILE A 84 -10.38 -7.82 -2.47
N ARG A 85 -9.84 -8.12 -1.28
CA ARG A 85 -8.39 -8.22 -1.07
C ARG A 85 -7.76 -9.36 -1.88
N LYS A 86 -8.41 -10.51 -1.98
CA LYS A 86 -7.97 -11.63 -2.83
C LYS A 86 -8.00 -11.25 -4.30
N ALA A 87 -9.11 -10.69 -4.78
CA ALA A 87 -9.26 -10.23 -6.16
C ALA A 87 -8.20 -9.18 -6.53
N TRP A 88 -7.92 -8.22 -5.63
CA TRP A 88 -6.87 -7.23 -5.84
C TRP A 88 -5.48 -7.85 -5.93
N LYS A 89 -5.16 -8.83 -5.08
CA LYS A 89 -3.88 -9.56 -5.15
C LYS A 89 -3.74 -10.35 -6.45
N GLU A 90 -4.78 -11.07 -6.87
CA GLU A 90 -4.75 -11.81 -8.14
C GLU A 90 -4.66 -10.87 -9.35
N LYS A 91 -5.33 -9.71 -9.30
CA LYS A 91 -5.15 -8.64 -10.28
C LYS A 91 -3.70 -8.18 -10.37
N GLN A 92 -3.04 -7.92 -9.24
CA GLN A 92 -1.62 -7.53 -9.23
C GLN A 92 -0.72 -8.62 -9.82
N LYS A 93 -0.97 -9.91 -9.50
CA LYS A 93 -0.25 -11.03 -10.11
C LYS A 93 -0.47 -11.13 -11.61
N ALA A 94 -1.70 -10.94 -12.09
CA ALA A 94 -2.02 -10.97 -13.52
C ALA A 94 -1.33 -9.82 -14.27
N ILE A 95 -1.34 -8.60 -13.70
CA ILE A 95 -0.59 -7.46 -14.25
C ILE A 95 0.90 -7.78 -14.34
N SER A 96 1.48 -8.30 -13.26
CA SER A 96 2.90 -8.68 -13.23
C SER A 96 3.25 -9.77 -14.25
N ARG A 97 2.35 -10.73 -14.50
CA ARG A 97 2.54 -11.75 -15.54
C ARG A 97 2.57 -11.20 -16.96
N VAL A 98 1.84 -10.13 -17.24
CA VAL A 98 1.73 -9.55 -18.60
C VAL A 98 2.80 -8.49 -18.84
N PHE A 99 3.04 -7.62 -17.85
CA PHE A 99 3.87 -6.43 -18.01
C PHE A 99 5.23 -6.52 -17.31
N GLY A 100 5.50 -7.59 -16.55
CA GLY A 100 6.64 -7.66 -15.65
C GLY A 100 6.30 -7.10 -14.27
N ASP A 101 7.14 -7.40 -13.29
CA ASP A 101 7.01 -6.80 -11.98
C ASP A 101 7.54 -5.35 -11.94
N TRP A 102 7.51 -4.76 -10.74
CA TRP A 102 7.98 -3.40 -10.58
C TRP A 102 9.49 -3.30 -10.80
N GLU A 103 10.26 -4.26 -10.30
CA GLU A 103 11.72 -4.32 -10.46
C GLU A 103 12.11 -4.39 -11.95
N ASP A 104 11.47 -5.27 -12.74
CA ASP A 104 11.66 -5.43 -14.19
C ASP A 104 11.53 -4.08 -14.93
N SER A 105 10.58 -3.25 -14.50
CA SER A 105 10.32 -1.94 -15.11
C SER A 105 11.48 -0.96 -14.90
N TYR A 106 12.10 -0.95 -13.71
CA TYR A 106 13.26 -0.10 -13.45
C TYR A 106 14.53 -0.65 -14.10
N ASP A 107 14.67 -1.98 -14.20
CA ASP A 107 15.79 -2.61 -14.89
C ASP A 107 15.77 -2.33 -16.39
N LEU A 108 14.58 -2.20 -16.99
CA LEU A 108 14.42 -1.83 -18.39
C LEU A 108 14.66 -0.33 -18.65
N LEU A 109 14.48 0.53 -17.64
CA LEU A 109 14.48 1.98 -17.79
C LEU A 109 15.76 2.54 -18.43
N PRO A 110 17.00 2.16 -18.05
CA PRO A 110 18.21 2.62 -18.72
C PRO A 110 18.24 2.26 -20.21
N ARG A 111 17.91 1.00 -20.53
CA ARG A 111 17.85 0.55 -21.93
C ARG A 111 16.80 1.32 -22.73
N TRP A 112 15.65 1.61 -22.11
CA TRP A 112 14.62 2.42 -22.75
C TRP A 112 15.09 3.86 -23.00
N LEU A 113 15.79 4.47 -22.04
CA LEU A 113 16.37 5.80 -22.20
C LEU A 113 17.42 5.84 -23.33
N ASP A 114 18.25 4.81 -23.44
CA ASP A 114 19.21 4.68 -24.54
C ASP A 114 18.49 4.56 -25.90
N ARG A 115 17.43 3.75 -25.97
CA ARG A 115 16.60 3.65 -27.18
C ARG A 115 15.88 4.95 -27.53
N MET A 116 15.48 5.73 -26.54
CA MET A 116 14.91 7.06 -26.78
C MET A 116 15.94 7.97 -27.47
N LEU A 117 17.22 7.88 -27.10
CA LEU A 117 18.29 8.64 -27.77
C LEU A 117 18.51 8.17 -29.21
N ASP A 118 18.45 6.85 -29.47
CA ASP A 118 18.55 6.28 -30.82
C ASP A 118 17.41 6.76 -31.73
N CYS A 119 16.18 6.78 -31.21
CA CYS A 119 14.99 7.14 -31.98
C CYS A 119 14.77 8.65 -32.13
N CYS A 120 15.30 9.46 -31.21
CA CYS A 120 15.10 10.90 -31.16
C CYS A 120 16.43 11.62 -30.92
N LEU A 121 17.25 11.71 -31.98
CA LEU A 121 18.58 12.32 -31.94
C LEU A 121 18.53 13.73 -31.33
N GLY A 122 19.44 14.00 -30.40
CA GLY A 122 19.52 15.27 -29.67
C GLY A 122 18.64 15.34 -28.41
N SER A 123 17.83 14.33 -28.13
CA SER A 123 17.20 14.17 -26.81
C SER A 123 18.29 13.93 -25.76
N THR A 124 17.97 14.17 -24.49
CA THR A 124 18.95 14.00 -23.40
C THR A 124 18.29 13.38 -22.19
N TYR A 125 19.06 12.65 -21.39
CA TYR A 125 18.62 12.19 -20.09
C TYR A 125 19.76 12.21 -19.06
N ARG A 126 19.39 12.23 -17.78
CA ARG A 126 20.28 12.07 -16.64
C ARG A 126 19.63 11.14 -15.63
N LEU A 127 20.25 9.98 -15.45
CA LEU A 127 19.85 8.97 -14.48
C LEU A 127 20.76 9.05 -13.25
N GLU A 128 20.18 9.32 -12.08
CA GLU A 128 20.89 9.30 -10.80
C GLU A 128 20.53 8.03 -10.03
N THR A 129 21.54 7.23 -9.70
CA THR A 129 21.38 5.99 -8.92
C THR A 129 22.12 6.06 -7.59
N THR A 130 21.61 5.37 -6.58
CA THR A 130 22.27 5.13 -5.29
C THR A 130 22.55 3.66 -5.08
N ASN A 131 23.42 3.35 -4.13
CA ASN A 131 23.66 1.96 -3.71
C ASN A 131 22.38 1.34 -3.16
N TYR A 132 22.16 0.07 -3.47
CA TYR A 132 21.14 -0.74 -2.79
C TYR A 132 21.74 -1.32 -1.50
N VAL A 133 21.00 -1.24 -0.40
CA VAL A 133 21.41 -1.75 0.91
C VAL A 133 20.37 -2.72 1.40
N SER A 134 20.78 -3.96 1.63
CA SER A 134 19.96 -5.06 2.14
C SER A 134 20.65 -5.64 3.36
N ASN A 135 19.93 -5.76 4.48
CA ASN A 135 20.48 -6.29 5.75
C ASN A 135 21.81 -5.63 6.18
N ASN A 136 21.92 -4.30 6.02
CA ASN A 136 23.14 -3.51 6.28
C ASN A 136 24.36 -3.86 5.40
N VAL A 137 24.17 -4.63 4.33
CA VAL A 137 25.19 -4.92 3.33
C VAL A 137 24.87 -4.15 2.05
N VAL A 138 25.88 -3.48 1.49
CA VAL A 138 25.77 -2.84 0.18
C VAL A 138 25.85 -3.94 -0.88
N GLU A 139 24.77 -4.13 -1.64
CA GLU A 139 24.79 -5.06 -2.76
C GLU A 139 25.32 -4.34 -3.99
N THR A 140 26.48 -4.77 -4.48
CA THR A 140 27.20 -4.10 -5.57
C THR A 140 26.55 -4.28 -6.94
N HIS A 141 25.79 -5.35 -7.12
CA HIS A 141 25.10 -5.69 -8.36
C HIS A 141 23.77 -4.95 -8.53
N PHE A 142 23.23 -4.39 -7.44
CA PHE A 142 21.94 -3.69 -7.46
C PHE A 142 22.13 -2.20 -7.24
N ARG A 143 21.56 -1.40 -8.15
CA ARG A 143 21.53 0.05 -8.05
C ARG A 143 20.08 0.49 -7.90
N LYS A 144 19.84 1.37 -6.93
CA LYS A 144 18.53 1.97 -6.74
C LYS A 144 18.43 3.21 -7.62
N CYS A 145 17.43 3.28 -8.50
CA CYS A 145 17.09 4.51 -9.19
C CYS A 145 16.63 5.56 -8.16
N ARG A 146 17.25 6.74 -8.18
CA ARG A 146 16.89 7.87 -7.30
C ARG A 146 16.08 8.88 -8.09
N ARG A 147 16.58 9.33 -9.25
CA ARG A 147 15.90 10.32 -10.09
C ARG A 147 16.27 10.10 -11.54
N VAL A 148 15.33 10.37 -12.43
CA VAL A 148 15.58 10.42 -13.86
C VAL A 148 15.04 11.73 -14.41
N PHE A 149 15.90 12.46 -15.08
CA PHE A 149 15.54 13.63 -15.86
C PHE A 149 15.65 13.25 -17.33
N TRP A 150 14.64 13.53 -18.14
CA TRP A 150 14.78 13.39 -19.59
C TRP A 150 14.01 14.46 -20.34
N THR A 151 14.53 14.82 -21.51
CA THR A 151 13.92 15.80 -22.40
C THR A 151 14.08 15.33 -23.84
N LEU A 152 13.03 15.51 -24.65
CA LEU A 152 13.11 15.23 -26.08
C LEU A 152 13.69 16.44 -26.81
N LYS A 153 14.40 16.21 -27.92
CA LYS A 153 15.01 17.28 -28.72
C LYS A 153 14.02 18.40 -29.12
N PRO A 154 12.81 18.10 -29.65
CA PRO A 154 11.86 19.16 -30.02
C PRO A 154 11.48 20.05 -28.85
N THR A 155 11.41 19.45 -27.66
CA THR A 155 11.05 20.11 -26.42
C THR A 155 12.19 20.99 -25.88
N PHE A 156 13.42 20.54 -26.05
CA PHE A 156 14.60 21.34 -25.73
C PHE A 156 14.72 22.54 -26.69
N ASP A 157 14.48 22.32 -27.98
CA ASP A 157 14.55 23.38 -29.00
C ASP A 157 13.47 24.45 -28.79
N SER A 158 12.26 24.03 -28.43
CA SER A 158 11.16 24.97 -28.15
C SER A 158 11.42 25.84 -26.92
N PHE A 159 12.35 25.46 -26.04
CA PHE A 159 12.64 26.21 -24.80
C PHE A 159 13.03 27.68 -25.04
N ASN A 160 13.69 27.98 -26.15
CA ASN A 160 14.07 29.36 -26.50
C ASN A 160 12.90 30.20 -27.04
N TYR A 161 11.79 29.56 -27.43
CA TYR A 161 10.65 30.19 -28.09
C TYR A 161 9.41 30.26 -27.20
N ILE A 162 9.39 29.51 -26.11
CA ILE A 162 8.28 29.48 -25.15
C ILE A 162 8.49 30.47 -24.01
N LYS A 163 7.37 30.91 -23.42
CA LYS A 163 7.38 31.70 -22.20
C LYS A 163 7.97 30.90 -21.03
N PRO A 164 8.52 31.57 -19.99
CA PRO A 164 8.97 30.90 -18.77
C PRO A 164 7.90 29.95 -18.20
N ILE A 165 8.36 28.84 -17.60
CA ILE A 165 7.50 27.80 -17.01
C ILE A 165 6.48 28.44 -16.06
N LYS A 166 5.19 28.25 -16.37
CA LYS A 166 4.08 28.79 -15.56
C LYS A 166 3.67 27.83 -14.45
N GLN A 167 3.76 26.53 -14.68
CA GLN A 167 3.34 25.52 -13.73
C GLN A 167 4.14 24.22 -13.85
N ILE A 168 4.39 23.59 -12.70
CA ILE A 168 4.88 22.22 -12.58
C ILE A 168 3.78 21.43 -11.88
N ASP A 169 3.33 20.33 -12.50
CA ASP A 169 2.37 19.42 -11.91
C ASP A 169 3.05 18.09 -11.56
N GLY A 170 2.54 17.44 -10.51
CA GLY A 170 3.09 16.20 -9.98
C GLY A 170 2.03 15.13 -9.83
N THR A 171 2.21 14.00 -10.53
CA THR A 171 1.34 12.82 -10.41
C THR A 171 2.04 11.74 -9.61
N PHE A 172 1.40 11.25 -8.54
CA PHE A 172 1.89 10.08 -7.82
C PHE A 172 1.70 8.83 -8.68
N LEU A 173 2.78 8.08 -8.87
CA LEU A 173 2.74 6.80 -9.54
C LEU A 173 2.16 5.76 -8.57
N TYR A 174 1.21 4.99 -9.08
CA TYR A 174 0.69 3.83 -8.38
C TYR A 174 1.76 2.75 -8.38
N GLY A 175 2.09 2.20 -7.21
CA GLY A 175 3.01 1.07 -7.13
C GLY A 175 3.66 0.90 -5.77
N LYS A 176 4.53 -0.10 -5.70
CA LYS A 176 5.33 -0.43 -4.51
C LYS A 176 6.14 0.78 -4.04
N TYR A 177 6.63 1.59 -4.99
CA TYR A 177 7.65 2.60 -4.71
C TYR A 177 7.14 4.03 -4.49
N ARG A 178 5.84 4.30 -4.72
CA ARG A 178 5.19 5.61 -4.49
C ARG A 178 5.93 6.80 -5.12
N ASP A 179 6.51 6.58 -6.29
CA ASP A 179 7.25 7.59 -7.04
C ASP A 179 6.35 8.77 -7.48
N THR A 180 6.97 9.87 -7.90
CA THR A 180 6.26 11.04 -8.43
C THR A 180 6.78 11.38 -9.82
N LEU A 181 5.87 11.43 -10.79
CA LEU A 181 6.13 11.98 -12.10
C LEU A 181 5.82 13.47 -12.08
N LEU A 182 6.83 14.31 -12.28
CA LEU A 182 6.68 15.74 -12.47
C LEU A 182 6.69 16.09 -13.95
N ILE A 183 5.80 16.99 -14.32
CA ILE A 183 5.69 17.52 -15.68
C ILE A 183 5.65 19.04 -15.61
N SER A 184 6.50 19.70 -16.39
CA SER A 184 6.42 21.15 -16.57
C SER A 184 5.57 21.49 -17.79
N THR A 185 4.69 22.47 -17.63
CA THR A 185 3.84 22.99 -18.71
C THR A 185 4.02 24.49 -18.86
N THR A 186 4.09 24.96 -20.10
CA THR A 186 3.88 26.38 -20.41
C THR A 186 2.63 26.54 -21.23
N GLN A 187 2.21 27.80 -21.34
CA GLN A 187 1.06 28.18 -22.13
C GLN A 187 1.48 29.33 -23.03
N ASP A 188 1.34 29.10 -24.33
CA ASP A 188 1.52 30.11 -25.36
C ASP A 188 0.28 31.03 -25.45
N ASP A 189 0.45 32.22 -26.03
CA ASP A 189 -0.60 33.24 -26.16
C ASP A 189 -1.81 32.76 -26.98
N GLY A 190 -1.65 31.69 -27.77
CA GLY A 190 -2.71 30.98 -28.48
C GLY A 190 -3.53 29.97 -27.65
N LYS A 191 -3.34 29.89 -26.33
CA LYS A 191 -4.00 28.94 -25.38
C LYS A 191 -3.58 27.47 -25.49
N LEU A 192 -2.69 27.08 -26.39
CA LEU A 192 -2.16 25.72 -26.43
C LEU A 192 -1.20 25.48 -25.25
N VAL A 193 -1.39 24.36 -24.55
CA VAL A 193 -0.52 23.92 -23.46
C VAL A 193 0.54 23.00 -24.04
N GLU A 194 1.80 23.42 -23.98
CA GLU A 194 2.94 22.61 -24.40
C GLU A 194 3.63 21.99 -23.17
N LYS A 195 3.91 20.68 -23.24
CA LYS A 195 4.62 19.93 -22.20
C LYS A 195 6.12 19.98 -22.49
N ILE A 196 6.92 20.50 -21.57
CA ILE A 196 8.31 20.91 -21.85
C ILE A 196 9.37 20.05 -21.19
N GLY A 197 8.98 19.21 -20.25
CA GLY A 197 9.91 18.31 -19.62
C GLY A 197 9.19 17.30 -18.75
N LEU A 198 9.70 16.07 -18.78
CA LEU A 198 9.28 15.00 -17.92
C LEU A 198 10.42 14.74 -16.93
N ILE A 199 10.10 14.83 -15.64
CA ILE A 199 11.04 14.51 -14.57
C ILE A 199 10.38 13.40 -13.76
N LEU A 200 10.96 12.21 -13.80
CA LEU A 200 10.54 11.14 -12.91
C LEU A 200 11.40 11.20 -11.64
N ILE A 201 10.78 11.57 -10.53
CA ILE A 201 11.43 11.58 -9.23
C ILE A 201 11.00 10.33 -8.47
N SER A 202 11.94 9.38 -8.37
CA SER A 202 11.78 8.22 -7.49
C SER A 202 12.26 8.56 -6.08
N LEU A 203 11.39 9.22 -5.30
CA LEU A 203 11.67 9.47 -3.89
C LEU A 203 11.31 8.23 -3.07
N GLN A 204 12.29 7.36 -2.83
CA GLN A 204 12.16 6.43 -1.72
C GLN A 204 13.29 6.57 -0.70
N ALA A 205 12.91 7.00 0.50
CA ALA A 205 13.52 6.53 1.74
C ALA A 205 12.94 5.13 2.11
N PRO A 206 13.69 4.28 2.82
CA PRO A 206 13.55 2.81 2.84
C PRO A 206 12.65 2.31 4.00
N PRO A 207 12.71 1.00 4.32
CA PRO A 207 11.66 -0.01 4.16
C PRO A 207 10.34 0.25 4.90
#